data_AF-A0A6G4WRQ7-F1
#
_entry.id   AF-A0A6G4WRQ7-F1
#
_cell.length_a   1.000
_cell.length_b   1.000
_cell.length_c   1.000
_cell.angle_alpha   90.00
_cell.angle_beta   90.00
_cell.angle_gamma   90.00
#
_symmetry.space_group_name_H-M   'P 1'
#
loop_
_entity.id
_entity.type
_entity.pdbx_description
1 polymer ?
#
loop_
_entity_poly.entity_id
_entity_poly.type
_entity_poly.pdbx_seq_one_letter_code
_entity_poly.pdbx_strand_id
1 'polypeptide(L)'
;MCAELPDFRLGSVLATSFTATLTERRGNAVERIPTPRRLVDWLAVNGLAVDSCTTAQLELARELRESIHVAATAVAIQDALPASAVHVINDCSIQGRAAAVLTPERNRQWRLGSDSCVEDALSVIAADAISIIAGERDGKLALCASPTCQAAFFDTSQSRTRKWCDMNTCGNRQKKARFHAKQRSNPGSSQ
;
A
#
# COMPACT_ATOMS: atom_id res chain seq x y z
N MET A 1 -9.98 9.52 -25.78
CA MET A 1 -8.62 9.41 -25.19
C MET A 1 -8.77 8.61 -23.91
N CYS A 2 -8.28 7.37 -23.87
CA CYS A 2 -8.21 6.65 -22.59
C CYS A 2 -7.19 7.37 -21.71
N ALA A 3 -7.63 7.89 -20.57
CA ALA A 3 -6.70 8.42 -19.58
C ALA A 3 -5.73 7.29 -19.21
N GLU A 4 -4.43 7.55 -19.41
CA GLU A 4 -3.39 6.59 -19.06
C GLU A 4 -3.43 6.37 -17.55
N LEU A 5 -3.67 5.12 -17.16
CA LEU A 5 -3.80 4.76 -15.75
C LEU A 5 -2.41 4.76 -15.09
N PRO A 6 -2.29 5.30 -13.86
CA PRO A 6 -1.00 5.48 -13.20
C PRO A 6 -0.29 4.15 -12.94
N ASP A 7 1.03 4.16 -13.01
CA ASP A 7 1.88 3.02 -12.68
C ASP A 7 1.73 2.58 -11.22
N PHE A 8 1.91 1.28 -10.99
CA PHE A 8 1.93 0.71 -9.65
C PHE A 8 3.18 1.15 -8.88
N ARG A 9 2.99 1.46 -7.60
CA ARG A 9 4.09 1.68 -6.66
C ARG A 9 4.36 0.36 -5.94
N LEU A 10 5.44 -0.30 -6.34
CA LEU A 10 5.87 -1.54 -5.71
C LEU A 10 6.83 -1.23 -4.57
N GLY A 11 6.74 -2.02 -3.50
CA GLY A 11 7.60 -1.91 -2.32
C GLY A 11 7.91 -3.29 -1.75
N SER A 12 8.84 -3.33 -0.79
CA SER A 12 9.29 -4.58 -0.18
C SER A 12 8.30 -5.18 0.83
N VAL A 13 7.25 -4.45 1.19
CA VAL A 13 6.21 -4.87 2.14
C VAL A 13 4.88 -4.84 1.41
N LEU A 14 4.25 -6.02 1.31
CA LEU A 14 3.08 -6.26 0.47
C LEU A 14 1.89 -5.43 0.95
N ALA A 15 1.59 -5.47 2.25
CA ALA A 15 0.46 -4.74 2.83
C ALA A 15 0.54 -3.23 2.58
N THR A 16 1.72 -2.62 2.74
CA THR A 16 1.87 -1.17 2.48
C THR A 16 1.99 -0.82 1.00
N SER A 17 2.42 -1.77 0.15
CA SER A 17 2.35 -1.59 -1.31
C SER A 17 0.89 -1.63 -1.77
N PHE A 18 0.06 -2.46 -1.14
CA PHE A 18 -1.36 -2.54 -1.39
C PHE A 18 -2.09 -1.26 -0.98
N THR A 19 -1.85 -0.73 0.23
CA THR A 19 -2.43 0.56 0.64
C THR A 19 -1.96 1.73 -0.23
N ALA A 20 -0.76 1.64 -0.80
CA ALA A 20 -0.21 2.61 -1.76
C ALA A 20 -0.81 2.52 -3.18
N THR A 21 -1.75 1.61 -3.43
CA THR A 21 -2.59 1.70 -4.64
C THR A 21 -3.49 2.93 -4.62
N LEU A 22 -3.81 3.46 -3.44
CA LEU A 22 -4.43 4.78 -3.25
C LEU A 22 -3.46 5.72 -2.52
N THR A 23 -3.07 6.79 -3.21
CA THR A 23 -2.15 7.83 -2.70
C THR A 23 -2.78 9.20 -2.80
N GLU A 24 -2.13 10.22 -2.22
CA GLU A 24 -2.67 11.59 -2.25
C GLU A 24 -4.05 11.69 -1.58
N ARG A 25 -4.23 10.93 -0.49
CA ARG A 25 -5.49 10.71 0.24
C ARG A 25 -6.12 11.98 0.80
N ARG A 26 -5.32 13.05 1.00
CA ARG A 26 -5.77 14.37 1.47
C ARG A 26 -5.66 15.47 0.40
N GLY A 27 -5.37 15.09 -0.84
CA GLY A 27 -5.33 16.00 -1.98
C GLY A 27 -6.13 15.43 -3.13
N ASN A 28 -5.56 15.50 -4.34
CA ASN A 28 -6.15 14.84 -5.50
C ASN A 28 -5.78 13.36 -5.48
N ALA A 29 -6.69 12.54 -4.94
CA ALA A 29 -6.51 11.12 -4.77
C ALA A 29 -6.11 10.45 -6.10
N VAL A 30 -5.06 9.63 -6.05
CA VAL A 30 -4.59 8.84 -7.20
C VAL A 30 -4.88 7.37 -6.91
N GLU A 31 -5.92 6.86 -7.57
CA GLU A 31 -6.35 5.46 -7.53
C GLU A 31 -5.65 4.66 -8.64
N ARG A 32 -5.01 3.55 -8.28
CA ARG A 32 -4.27 2.65 -9.21
C ARG A 32 -5.01 1.36 -9.52
N ILE A 33 -6.01 1.00 -8.71
CA ILE A 33 -6.89 -0.16 -8.94
C ILE A 33 -8.36 0.29 -9.14
N PRO A 34 -8.65 1.13 -10.14
CA PRO A 34 -10.01 1.62 -10.36
C PRO A 34 -10.96 0.53 -10.89
N THR A 35 -10.43 -0.56 -11.43
CA THR A 35 -11.20 -1.62 -12.10
C THR A 35 -10.77 -3.02 -11.63
N PRO A 36 -11.62 -4.05 -11.77
CA PRO A 36 -11.26 -5.41 -11.38
C PRO A 36 -10.03 -5.93 -12.12
N ARG A 37 -9.92 -5.64 -13.43
CA ARG A 37 -8.74 -5.98 -14.23
C ARG A 37 -7.46 -5.38 -13.67
N ARG A 38 -7.49 -4.11 -13.22
CA ARG A 38 -6.32 -3.48 -12.61
C ARG A 38 -5.93 -4.11 -11.28
N LEU A 39 -6.88 -4.63 -10.51
CA LEU A 39 -6.55 -5.41 -9.32
C LEU A 39 -5.86 -6.73 -9.70
N VAL A 40 -6.36 -7.44 -10.72
CA VAL A 40 -5.70 -8.66 -11.24
C VAL A 40 -4.26 -8.37 -11.68
N ASP A 41 -4.05 -7.30 -12.45
CA ASP A 41 -2.72 -6.88 -12.90
C ASP A 41 -1.79 -6.58 -11.70
N TRP A 42 -2.31 -5.90 -10.67
CA TRP A 42 -1.53 -5.57 -9.46
C TRP A 42 -1.17 -6.84 -8.67
N LEU A 43 -2.11 -7.76 -8.50
CA LEU A 43 -1.90 -9.03 -7.80
C LEU A 43 -0.85 -9.88 -8.51
N ALA A 44 -0.91 -9.98 -9.85
CA ALA A 44 0.06 -10.71 -10.65
C ALA A 44 1.49 -10.19 -10.48
N VAL A 45 1.68 -8.87 -10.51
CA VAL A 45 3.00 -8.24 -10.30
C VAL A 45 3.56 -8.49 -8.88
N ASN A 46 2.70 -8.76 -7.91
CA ASN A 46 3.09 -9.11 -6.54
C ASN A 46 3.17 -10.63 -6.29
N GLY A 47 3.15 -11.45 -7.33
CA GLY A 47 3.27 -12.91 -7.23
C GLY A 47 2.01 -13.61 -6.71
N LEU A 48 0.85 -12.95 -6.80
CA LEU A 48 -0.46 -13.43 -6.37
C LEU A 48 -1.43 -13.52 -7.56
N ALA A 49 -0.94 -14.02 -8.71
CA ALA A 49 -1.73 -14.06 -9.93
C ALA A 49 -3.06 -14.81 -9.74
N VAL A 50 -4.14 -14.17 -10.19
CA VAL A 50 -5.51 -14.71 -10.23
C VAL A 50 -6.05 -14.56 -11.65
N ASP A 51 -6.98 -15.41 -12.06
CA ASP A 51 -7.46 -15.42 -13.44
C ASP A 51 -8.48 -14.30 -13.73
N SER A 52 -9.31 -13.98 -12.75
CA SER A 52 -10.34 -12.96 -12.89
C SER A 52 -10.69 -12.31 -11.55
N CYS A 53 -11.36 -11.16 -11.62
CA CYS A 53 -11.88 -10.46 -10.46
C CYS A 53 -13.26 -9.90 -10.81
N THR A 54 -14.22 -10.13 -9.91
CA THR A 54 -15.55 -9.51 -9.97
C THR A 54 -15.53 -8.12 -9.36
N THR A 55 -16.58 -7.32 -9.59
CA THR A 55 -16.74 -6.03 -8.90
C THR A 55 -16.86 -6.19 -7.38
N ALA A 56 -17.53 -7.24 -6.90
CA ALA A 56 -17.67 -7.50 -5.47
C ALA A 56 -16.30 -7.79 -4.82
N GLN A 57 -15.45 -8.58 -5.48
CA GLN A 57 -14.07 -8.84 -5.03
C GLN A 57 -13.20 -7.57 -5.04
N LEU A 58 -13.41 -6.67 -6.00
CA LEU A 58 -12.74 -5.38 -6.00
C LEU A 58 -13.16 -4.51 -4.80
N GLU A 59 -14.45 -4.49 -4.46
CA GLU A 59 -14.94 -3.76 -3.29
C GLU A 59 -14.41 -4.36 -1.99
N LEU A 60 -14.38 -5.69 -1.86
CA LEU A 60 -13.74 -6.37 -0.73
C LEU A 60 -12.24 -6.00 -0.62
N ALA A 61 -11.52 -5.99 -1.75
CA ALA A 61 -10.13 -5.58 -1.78
C ALA A 61 -9.95 -4.12 -1.32
N ARG A 62 -10.85 -3.21 -1.72
CA ARG A 62 -10.83 -1.81 -1.28
C ARG A 62 -11.14 -1.68 0.20
N GLU A 63 -12.12 -2.43 0.71
CA GLU A 63 -12.44 -2.46 2.14
C GLU A 63 -11.24 -2.93 2.98
N LEU A 64 -10.60 -4.03 2.58
CA LEU A 64 -9.37 -4.49 3.21
C LEU A 64 -8.26 -3.44 3.12
N ARG A 65 -8.10 -2.79 1.96
CA ARG A 65 -7.09 -1.73 1.76
C ARG A 65 -7.26 -0.59 2.74
N GLU A 66 -8.49 -0.11 2.91
CA GLU A 66 -8.79 1.01 3.80
C GLU A 66 -8.67 0.60 5.27
N SER A 67 -9.10 -0.61 5.64
CA SER A 67 -8.91 -1.18 6.97
C SER A 67 -7.44 -1.30 7.36
N ILE A 68 -6.59 -1.84 6.46
CA ILE A 68 -5.14 -1.90 6.68
C ILE A 68 -4.56 -0.50 6.84
N HIS A 69 -4.96 0.46 5.98
CA HIS A 69 -4.45 1.82 6.06
C HIS A 69 -4.82 2.50 7.39
N VAL A 70 -6.06 2.34 7.86
CA VAL A 70 -6.52 2.88 9.13
C VAL A 70 -5.78 2.27 10.32
N ALA A 71 -5.66 0.94 10.37
CA ALA A 71 -4.90 0.26 11.43
C ALA A 71 -3.42 0.67 11.42
N ALA A 72 -2.80 0.70 10.24
CA ALA A 72 -1.41 1.13 10.09
C ALA A 72 -1.19 2.59 10.50
N THR A 73 -2.19 3.46 10.24
CA THR A 73 -2.18 4.86 10.68
C THR A 73 -2.20 4.95 12.20
N ALA A 74 -3.11 4.22 12.86
CA ALA A 74 -3.21 4.18 14.32
C ALA A 74 -1.88 3.75 14.96
N VAL A 75 -1.25 2.68 14.46
CA VAL A 75 0.07 2.25 14.95
C VAL A 75 1.14 3.33 14.73
N ALA A 76 1.16 3.97 13.56
CA ALA A 76 2.15 4.99 13.24
C ALA A 76 2.08 6.22 14.18
N ILE A 77 0.89 6.55 14.67
CA ILE A 77 0.65 7.67 15.60
C ILE A 77 0.53 7.22 17.07
N GLN A 78 0.75 5.94 17.36
CA GLN A 78 0.64 5.35 18.70
C GLN A 78 -0.77 5.46 19.33
N ASP A 79 -1.79 5.28 18.52
CA ASP A 79 -3.20 5.28 18.92
C ASP A 79 -3.76 3.85 19.00
N ALA A 80 -4.94 3.69 19.60
CA ALA A 80 -5.65 2.42 19.70
C ALA A 80 -6.07 1.91 18.32
N LEU A 81 -5.91 0.60 18.09
CA LEU A 81 -6.35 -0.05 16.86
C LEU A 81 -7.89 -0.01 16.76
N PRO A 82 -8.45 0.52 15.65
CA PRO A 82 -9.90 0.52 15.46
C PRO A 82 -10.44 -0.90 15.32
N ALA A 83 -11.41 -1.27 16.16
CA ALA A 83 -11.94 -2.64 16.23
C ALA A 83 -12.51 -3.12 14.89
N SER A 84 -13.17 -2.24 14.12
CA SER A 84 -13.68 -2.57 12.78
C SER A 84 -12.57 -2.92 11.79
N ALA A 85 -11.46 -2.18 11.81
CA ALA A 85 -10.31 -2.47 10.94
C ALA A 85 -9.67 -3.81 11.31
N VAL A 86 -9.53 -4.10 12.61
CA VAL A 86 -9.02 -5.39 13.10
C VAL A 86 -9.92 -6.53 12.66
N HIS A 87 -11.24 -6.37 12.73
CA HIS A 87 -12.21 -7.39 12.30
C HIS A 87 -12.05 -7.72 10.81
N VAL A 88 -12.06 -6.71 9.93
CA VAL A 88 -11.92 -6.90 8.48
C VAL A 88 -10.59 -7.57 8.12
N ILE A 89 -9.49 -7.14 8.74
CA ILE A 89 -8.16 -7.73 8.49
C ILE A 89 -8.15 -9.21 8.90
N ASN A 90 -8.67 -9.52 10.08
CA ASN A 90 -8.71 -10.89 10.57
C ASN A 90 -9.61 -11.77 9.71
N ASP A 91 -10.80 -11.30 9.35
CA ASP A 91 -11.73 -12.02 8.49
C ASP A 91 -11.12 -12.35 7.13
N CYS A 92 -10.48 -11.37 6.48
CA CYS A 92 -9.78 -11.62 5.22
C CYS A 92 -8.64 -12.63 5.41
N SER A 93 -7.89 -12.54 6.51
CA SER A 93 -6.77 -13.44 6.79
C SER A 93 -7.21 -14.90 7.00
N ILE A 94 -8.38 -15.16 7.57
CA ILE A 94 -8.87 -16.52 7.85
C ILE A 94 -9.61 -17.17 6.67
N GLN A 95 -10.13 -16.37 5.74
CA GLN A 95 -10.96 -16.87 4.63
C GLN A 95 -10.15 -17.57 3.54
N GLY A 96 -8.92 -17.14 3.30
CA GLY A 96 -8.10 -17.69 2.22
C GLY A 96 -7.34 -18.96 2.61
N ARG A 97 -7.04 -19.78 1.60
CA ARG A 97 -6.35 -21.08 1.68
C ARG A 97 -4.97 -21.05 1.03
N ALA A 98 -4.41 -19.85 0.82
CA ALA A 98 -3.09 -19.68 0.22
C ALA A 98 -1.99 -20.37 1.05
N ALA A 99 -1.12 -21.12 0.38
CA ALA A 99 -0.02 -21.83 1.00
C ALA A 99 1.33 -21.28 0.52
N ALA A 100 2.28 -21.11 1.44
CA ALA A 100 3.65 -20.82 1.08
C ALA A 100 4.32 -22.09 0.52
N VAL A 101 4.93 -21.99 -0.65
CA VAL A 101 5.67 -23.07 -1.29
C VAL A 101 7.11 -22.63 -1.59
N LEU A 102 8.05 -23.58 -1.47
CA LEU A 102 9.46 -23.38 -1.82
C LEU A 102 9.68 -23.84 -3.26
N THR A 103 10.26 -22.99 -4.10
CA THR A 103 10.64 -23.34 -5.47
C THR A 103 12.03 -24.00 -5.51
N PRO A 104 12.38 -24.75 -6.56
CA PRO A 104 13.72 -25.32 -6.75
C PRO A 104 14.84 -24.27 -6.73
N GLU A 105 14.55 -23.05 -7.17
CA GLU A 105 15.45 -21.88 -7.16
C GLU A 105 15.60 -21.27 -5.77
N ARG A 106 15.08 -21.93 -4.73
CA ARG A 106 15.08 -21.48 -3.33
C ARG A 106 14.32 -20.18 -3.09
N ASN A 107 13.31 -19.91 -3.92
CA ASN A 107 12.41 -18.78 -3.72
C ASN A 107 11.15 -19.20 -2.99
N ARG A 108 10.59 -18.28 -2.21
CA ARG A 108 9.26 -18.45 -1.60
C ARG A 108 8.21 -17.92 -2.57
N GLN A 109 7.20 -18.73 -2.87
CA GLN A 109 6.04 -18.34 -3.66
C GLN A 109 4.76 -18.67 -2.90
N TRP A 110 3.69 -17.93 -3.19
CA TRP A 110 2.34 -18.28 -2.73
C TRP A 110 1.64 -19.14 -3.78
N ARG A 111 1.11 -20.28 -3.34
CA ARG A 111 0.17 -21.09 -4.11
C ARG A 111 -1.23 -20.77 -3.62
N LEU A 112 -2.05 -20.20 -4.49
CA LEU A 112 -3.47 -19.99 -4.24
C LEU A 112 -4.22 -21.32 -4.49
N GLY A 113 -5.39 -21.50 -3.89
CA GLY A 113 -6.23 -22.68 -4.04
C GLY A 113 -6.67 -22.92 -5.49
N SER A 114 -7.22 -24.11 -5.75
CA SER A 114 -7.54 -24.60 -7.11
C SER A 114 -8.53 -23.75 -7.90
N ASP A 115 -9.31 -22.89 -7.22
CA ASP A 115 -10.26 -21.98 -7.85
C ASP A 115 -9.71 -20.55 -8.02
N SER A 116 -8.39 -20.34 -7.85
CA SER A 116 -7.68 -19.06 -8.10
C SER A 116 -8.46 -17.83 -7.59
N CYS A 117 -8.93 -17.86 -6.35
CA CYS A 117 -9.85 -16.84 -5.85
C CYS A 117 -9.09 -15.59 -5.37
N VAL A 118 -9.71 -14.43 -5.58
CA VAL A 118 -9.16 -13.14 -5.11
C VAL A 118 -9.01 -13.14 -3.59
N GLU A 119 -9.90 -13.83 -2.89
CA GLU A 119 -9.96 -14.01 -1.45
C GLU A 119 -8.67 -14.65 -0.90
N ASP A 120 -8.07 -15.61 -1.60
CA ASP A 120 -6.78 -16.19 -1.23
C ASP A 120 -5.63 -15.16 -1.35
N ALA A 121 -5.66 -14.34 -2.39
CA ALA A 121 -4.68 -13.26 -2.54
C ALA A 121 -4.86 -12.18 -1.46
N LEU A 122 -6.10 -11.83 -1.13
CA LEU A 122 -6.42 -10.90 -0.06
C LEU A 122 -6.03 -11.45 1.31
N SER A 123 -6.16 -12.75 1.57
CA SER A 123 -5.73 -13.35 2.84
C SER A 123 -4.22 -13.27 3.02
N VAL A 124 -3.44 -13.43 1.95
CA VAL A 124 -1.99 -13.23 1.97
C VAL A 124 -1.63 -11.78 2.34
N ILE A 125 -2.31 -10.81 1.74
CA ILE A 125 -2.11 -9.39 2.04
C ILE A 125 -2.49 -9.07 3.48
N ALA A 126 -3.60 -9.63 3.96
CA ALA A 126 -4.07 -9.47 5.34
C ALA A 126 -3.09 -10.09 6.35
N ALA A 127 -2.55 -11.29 6.07
CA ALA A 127 -1.54 -11.92 6.91
C ALA A 127 -0.22 -11.10 6.96
N ASP A 128 0.22 -10.53 5.82
CA ASP A 128 1.37 -9.62 5.82
C ASP A 128 1.07 -8.36 6.65
N ALA A 129 -0.15 -7.82 6.56
CA ALA A 129 -0.60 -6.67 7.35
C ALA A 129 -0.59 -6.97 8.86
N ILE A 130 -1.08 -8.14 9.28
CA ILE A 130 -1.01 -8.60 10.66
C ILE A 130 0.44 -8.64 11.14
N SER A 131 1.36 -9.22 10.36
CA SER A 131 2.77 -9.34 10.76
C SER A 131 3.45 -7.97 11.01
N ILE A 132 3.13 -6.95 10.21
CA ILE A 132 3.70 -5.61 10.40
C ILE A 132 3.00 -4.82 11.51
N ILE A 133 1.70 -5.02 11.72
CA ILE A 133 0.92 -4.35 12.78
C ILE A 133 1.26 -4.94 14.15
N ALA A 134 1.45 -6.26 14.24
CA ALA A 134 1.84 -6.97 15.45
C ALA A 134 3.32 -6.75 15.83
N GLY A 135 4.11 -6.13 14.96
CA GLY A 135 5.52 -5.83 15.22
C GLY A 135 6.46 -7.02 15.02
N GLU A 136 6.06 -8.03 14.25
CA GLU A 136 6.89 -9.23 13.97
C GLU A 136 7.99 -8.97 12.93
N ARG A 137 7.88 -7.87 12.17
CA ARG A 137 8.80 -7.51 11.10
C ARG A 137 9.74 -6.40 11.55
N ASP A 138 11.00 -6.48 11.15
CA ASP A 138 11.99 -5.46 11.47
C ASP A 138 11.71 -4.15 10.70
N GLY A 139 10.99 -3.26 11.36
CA GLY A 139 10.74 -1.91 10.92
C GLY A 139 9.65 -1.16 11.64
N LYS A 140 9.26 -0.04 11.06
CA LYS A 140 8.36 0.90 11.71
C LYS A 140 7.30 1.41 10.75
N LEU A 141 6.04 1.35 11.19
CA LEU A 141 4.96 2.05 10.53
C LEU A 141 5.10 3.57 10.74
N ALA A 142 5.02 4.31 9.65
CA ALA A 142 5.12 5.77 9.64
C ALA A 142 4.16 6.37 8.62
N LEU A 143 3.85 7.66 8.77
CA LEU A 143 3.02 8.41 7.83
C LEU A 143 3.87 9.25 6.88
N CYS A 144 3.44 9.30 5.62
CA CYS A 144 4.06 10.19 4.64
C CYS A 144 3.87 11.65 5.07
N ALA A 145 4.97 12.38 5.23
CA ALA A 145 4.98 13.77 5.68
C ALA A 145 4.39 14.76 4.65
N SER A 146 3.94 14.30 3.48
CA SER A 146 3.31 15.18 2.49
C SER A 146 1.89 15.50 2.96
N PRO A 147 1.51 16.78 3.08
CA PRO A 147 0.20 17.19 3.58
C PRO A 147 -0.94 16.62 2.74
N THR A 148 -0.71 16.41 1.45
CA THR A 148 -1.69 15.83 0.52
C THR A 148 -1.70 14.31 0.50
N CYS A 149 -0.63 13.63 0.96
CA CYS A 149 -0.52 12.18 0.84
C CYS A 149 -1.00 11.45 2.08
N GLN A 150 -0.34 11.67 3.22
CA GLN A 150 -0.66 11.05 4.52
C GLN A 150 -0.82 9.51 4.47
N ALA A 151 -0.26 8.85 3.45
CA ALA A 151 -0.30 7.40 3.35
C ALA A 151 0.60 6.76 4.42
N ALA A 152 0.09 5.74 5.10
CA ALA A 152 0.91 4.87 5.95
C ALA A 152 1.87 4.01 5.11
N PHE A 153 3.12 3.88 5.56
CA PHE A 153 4.13 3.05 4.93
C PHE A 153 4.99 2.36 6.00
N PHE A 154 5.66 1.26 5.62
CA PHE A 154 6.57 0.54 6.49
C PHE A 154 8.01 0.95 6.17
N ASP A 155 8.67 1.62 7.12
CA ASP A 155 10.05 2.04 6.99
C ASP A 155 10.99 0.87 7.29
N THR A 156 11.52 0.26 6.23
CA THR A 156 12.56 -0.78 6.26
C THR A 156 14.00 -0.24 6.31
N SER A 157 14.20 1.09 6.31
CA SER A 157 15.54 1.68 6.27
C SER A 157 16.29 1.51 7.59
N GLN A 158 17.62 1.44 7.52
CA GLN A 158 18.47 1.27 8.70
C GLN A 158 18.23 2.36 9.76
N SER A 159 18.01 3.61 9.35
CA SER A 159 17.82 4.74 10.26
C SER A 159 16.38 4.91 10.76
N ARG A 160 15.39 4.22 10.16
CA ARG A 160 13.95 4.34 10.49
C ARG A 160 13.44 5.79 10.50
N THR A 161 14.03 6.64 9.65
CA THR A 161 13.78 8.08 9.60
C THR A 161 13.25 8.56 8.25
N ARG A 162 12.76 7.65 7.40
CA ARG A 162 12.14 8.05 6.13
C ARG A 162 10.94 8.93 6.41
N LYS A 163 10.84 10.03 5.65
CA LYS A 163 9.72 10.99 5.75
C LYS A 163 8.65 10.78 4.67
N TRP A 164 8.96 10.02 3.62
CA TRP A 164 8.12 9.89 2.44
C TRP A 164 7.86 8.42 2.14
N CYS A 165 6.60 8.09 1.84
CA CYS A 165 6.22 6.73 1.44
C CYS A 165 6.95 6.31 0.16
N ASP A 166 7.19 7.25 -0.76
CA ASP A 166 8.02 7.06 -1.93
C ASP A 166 8.82 8.34 -2.23
N MET A 167 10.13 8.17 -2.45
CA MET A 167 11.05 9.29 -2.70
C MET A 167 10.81 9.90 -4.09
N ASN A 168 10.54 9.07 -5.09
CA ASN A 168 10.44 9.50 -6.48
C ASN A 168 9.17 10.33 -6.75
N THR A 169 8.14 10.15 -5.94
CA THR A 169 6.86 10.84 -6.06
C THR A 169 6.68 11.89 -4.96
N CYS A 170 6.42 11.49 -3.72
CA CYS A 170 6.15 12.42 -2.62
C CYS A 170 7.39 13.22 -2.23
N GLY A 171 8.57 12.57 -2.19
CA GLY A 171 9.84 13.26 -1.90
C GLY A 171 10.19 14.32 -2.95
N ASN A 172 10.15 13.98 -4.24
CA ASN A 172 10.43 14.90 -5.34
C ASN A 172 9.40 16.02 -5.45
N ARG A 173 8.10 15.74 -5.23
CA ARG A 173 7.05 16.76 -5.20
C ARG A 173 7.32 17.81 -4.13
N GLN A 174 7.71 17.39 -2.93
CA GLN A 174 8.02 18.31 -1.84
C GLN A 174 9.31 19.10 -2.06
N LYS A 175 10.33 18.49 -2.69
CA LYS A 175 11.53 19.23 -3.15
C LYS A 175 11.16 20.34 -4.14
N LYS A 176 10.32 20.04 -5.14
CA LYS A 176 9.84 21.04 -6.12
C LYS A 176 9.02 22.15 -5.46
N ALA A 177 8.08 21.81 -4.57
CA ALA A 177 7.27 22.80 -3.85
C ALA A 177 8.15 23.78 -3.04
N ARG A 178 9.15 23.26 -2.33
CA ARG A 178 10.12 24.09 -1.57
C ARG A 178 10.95 24.99 -2.47
N PHE A 179 11.38 24.49 -3.63
CA PHE A 179 12.14 25.29 -4.60
C PHE A 179 11.31 26.46 -5.15
N HIS A 180 10.06 26.22 -5.56
CA HIS A 180 9.16 27.29 -6.02
C HIS A 180 8.82 28.30 -4.94
N ALA A 181 8.62 27.86 -3.69
CA ALA A 181 8.39 28.76 -2.57
C ALA A 181 9.61 29.69 -2.35
N LYS A 182 10.83 29.16 -2.45
CA LYS A 182 12.06 29.96 -2.36
C LYS A 182 12.23 30.95 -3.51
N GLN A 183 11.84 30.59 -4.73
CA GLN A 183 11.87 31.53 -5.87
C GLN A 183 10.86 32.67 -5.70
N ARG A 184 9.68 32.39 -5.13
CA ARG A 184 8.68 33.43 -4.84
C ARG A 184 9.06 34.33 -3.66
N SER A 185 9.81 33.81 -2.70
CA SER A 185 10.32 34.60 -1.56
C SER A 185 11.62 35.33 -1.85
N ASN A 186 12.23 35.12 -3.02
CA ASN A 186 13.41 35.85 -3.48
C ASN A 186 13.03 36.70 -4.70
N PRO A 187 12.27 37.80 -4.53
CA PRO A 187 12.22 38.83 -5.54
C PRO A 187 13.61 39.45 -5.58
N GLY A 188 14.49 38.93 -6.44
CA GLY A 188 15.77 39.54 -6.70
C GLY A 188 15.55 40.95 -7.25
N SER A 189 15.75 41.93 -6.37
CA SER A 189 16.68 43.05 -6.59
C SER A 189 16.98 43.32 -8.07
N SER A 190 16.10 44.07 -8.71
CA SER A 190 16.44 44.89 -9.87
C SER A 190 16.59 46.31 -9.34
N GLN A 191 17.84 46.71 -9.05
CA GLN A 191 18.23 48.12 -9.16
C GLN A 191 18.59 48.37 -10.63
#